data_AF-A0A6C0ETT9-F1
#
_entry.id   AF-A0A6C0ETT9-F1
#
_cell.length_a   1.000
_cell.length_b   1.000
_cell.length_c   1.000
_cell.angle_alpha   90.00
_cell.angle_beta   90.00
_cell.angle_gamma   90.00
#
_symmetry.space_group_name_H-M   'P 1'
#
loop_
_entity.id
_entity.type
_entity.pdbx_description
1 polymer ?
#
loop_
_entity_poly.entity_id
_entity_poly.type
_entity_poly.pdbx_seq_one_letter_code
_entity_poly.pdbx_strand_id
1 'polypeptide(L)'
;MCYNATTSATAFTISVLCSIYLIYSGNKTHNNVDIFAGIATFMIGLMQLLEYVLWKNQDCNWINKYASMSIPVVLYLQIIVFHIANKYLYNATSPTYDNVYIIMNILFAIYVICLLVWLSDQKLCSKPSANSCRLVWAPFEKLLNYKYGSYNVGWVLLLLGFLFYIQFGIPLNGLFYLQRSFSVHKHNYPIRNIFPYITIIAALVYTIVTDGKRMSDTFGSMWCFLCVSYGIVSIMHI
;
A
#
# COMPACT_ATOMS: atom_id res chain seq x y z
N MET A 1 2.27 -6.27 14.84
CA MET A 1 2.82 -4.92 15.08
C MET A 1 1.72 -3.90 14.81
N CYS A 2 1.83 -2.67 15.32
CA CYS A 2 0.82 -1.59 15.16
C CYS A 2 -0.52 -1.85 15.87
N TYR A 3 -0.46 -2.30 17.12
CA TYR A 3 -1.64 -2.58 17.96
C TYR A 3 -2.04 -1.40 18.86
N ASN A 4 -1.33 -0.27 18.77
CA ASN A 4 -1.65 0.96 19.49
C ASN A 4 -0.98 2.16 18.82
N ALA A 5 -1.35 3.37 19.26
CA ALA A 5 -0.81 4.62 18.73
C ALA A 5 0.72 4.66 18.79
N THR A 6 1.33 4.27 19.91
CA THR A 6 2.80 4.32 20.08
C THR A 6 3.51 3.48 19.04
N THR A 7 3.06 2.24 18.82
CA THR A 7 3.68 1.33 17.85
C THR A 7 3.48 1.79 16.41
N SER A 8 2.33 2.35 16.05
CA SER A 8 2.11 2.95 14.72
C SER A 8 3.00 4.18 14.50
N ALA A 9 3.16 5.04 15.52
CA ALA A 9 4.06 6.19 15.45
C ALA A 9 5.54 5.75 15.28
N THR A 10 5.99 4.77 16.07
CA THR A 10 7.35 4.22 15.94
C THR A 10 7.58 3.61 14.55
N ALA A 11 6.63 2.83 14.03
CA ALA A 11 6.73 2.27 12.68
C ALA A 11 6.85 3.37 11.62
N PHE A 12 6.01 4.41 11.70
CA PHE A 12 6.10 5.56 10.80
C PHE A 12 7.46 6.27 10.89
N THR A 13 7.98 6.51 12.11
CA THR A 13 9.30 7.12 12.29
C THR A 13 10.41 6.28 11.66
N ILE A 14 10.42 4.97 11.88
CA ILE A 14 11.40 4.05 11.26
C ILE A 14 11.32 4.15 9.72
N SER A 15 10.10 4.12 9.17
CA SER A 15 9.86 4.23 7.74
C SER A 15 10.37 5.56 7.16
N VAL A 16 10.15 6.68 7.84
CA VAL A 16 10.64 7.99 7.42
C VAL A 16 12.16 8.04 7.44
N LEU A 17 12.80 7.57 8.52
CA LEU A 17 14.26 7.53 8.63
C LEU A 17 14.88 6.66 7.53
N CYS A 18 14.31 5.47 7.28
CA CYS A 18 14.78 4.60 6.20
C CYS A 18 14.60 5.25 4.83
N SER A 19 13.46 5.90 4.58
CA SER A 19 13.21 6.61 3.33
C SER A 19 14.23 7.74 3.12
N ILE A 20 14.50 8.56 4.14
CA ILE A 20 15.46 9.66 4.05
C ILE A 20 16.85 9.10 3.70
N TYR A 21 17.28 8.05 4.40
CA TYR A 21 18.56 7.40 4.16
C TYR A 21 18.65 6.87 2.72
N LEU A 22 17.63 6.14 2.24
CA LEU A 22 17.62 5.55 0.90
C LEU A 22 17.64 6.61 -0.20
N ILE A 23 16.85 7.69 -0.06
CA ILE A 23 16.86 8.80 -1.02
C ILE A 23 18.20 9.52 -1.01
N TYR A 24 18.77 9.79 0.17
CA TYR A 24 20.08 10.42 0.30
C TYR A 24 21.19 9.57 -0.34
N SER A 25 21.25 8.28 0.00
CA SER A 25 22.22 7.34 -0.55
C SER A 25 22.07 7.22 -2.06
N GLY A 26 20.83 7.02 -2.53
CA GLY A 26 20.53 6.92 -3.96
C GLY A 26 20.92 8.16 -4.75
N ASN A 27 20.69 9.36 -4.23
CA ASN A 27 21.16 10.60 -4.87
C ASN A 27 22.69 10.69 -4.90
N LYS A 28 23.37 10.32 -3.80
CA LYS A 28 24.83 10.38 -3.69
C LYS A 28 25.52 9.39 -4.64
N THR A 29 24.94 8.22 -4.86
CA THR A 29 25.49 7.16 -5.72
C THR A 29 24.87 7.12 -7.12
N HIS A 30 23.95 8.04 -7.44
CA HIS A 30 23.12 8.00 -8.64
C HIS A 30 22.39 6.65 -8.84
N ASN A 31 22.00 6.00 -7.74
CA ASN A 31 21.26 4.74 -7.76
C ASN A 31 19.76 4.99 -7.67
N ASN A 32 19.11 5.04 -8.83
CA ASN A 32 17.68 5.24 -8.98
C ASN A 32 16.83 4.19 -8.25
N VAL A 33 17.37 2.99 -8.02
CA VAL A 33 16.64 1.93 -7.31
C VAL A 33 16.53 2.21 -5.82
N ASP A 34 17.54 2.84 -5.21
CA ASP A 34 17.47 3.25 -3.81
C ASP A 34 16.54 4.46 -3.64
N ILE A 35 16.56 5.41 -4.59
CA ILE A 35 15.62 6.54 -4.60
C ILE A 35 14.18 6.01 -4.68
N PHE A 36 13.90 5.07 -5.59
CA PHE A 36 12.59 4.44 -5.71
C PHE A 36 12.18 3.70 -4.43
N ALA A 37 13.07 2.88 -3.86
CA ALA A 37 12.82 2.15 -2.63
C ALA A 37 12.56 3.09 -1.44
N GLY A 38 13.23 4.24 -1.39
CA GLY A 38 12.98 5.29 -0.42
C GLY A 38 11.58 5.88 -0.55
N ILE A 39 11.19 6.30 -1.77
CA ILE A 39 9.83 6.78 -2.06
C ILE A 39 8.78 5.73 -1.69
N ALA A 40 8.99 4.47 -2.06
CA ALA A 40 8.11 3.36 -1.72
C ALA A 40 7.99 3.17 -0.20
N THR A 41 9.11 3.19 0.52
CA THR A 41 9.14 3.08 1.98
C THR A 41 8.31 4.20 2.61
N PHE A 42 8.51 5.46 2.22
CA PHE A 42 7.73 6.58 2.76
C PHE A 42 6.23 6.42 2.52
N MET A 43 5.84 6.05 1.30
CA MET A 43 4.45 5.88 0.92
C MET A 43 3.75 4.73 1.67
N ILE A 44 4.48 3.65 1.97
CA ILE A 44 4.02 2.58 2.88
C ILE A 44 3.87 3.13 4.30
N GLY A 45 4.84 3.93 4.77
CA GLY A 45 4.83 4.58 6.07
C GLY A 45 3.60 5.44 6.34
N LEU A 46 3.07 6.14 5.32
CA LEU A 46 1.88 6.99 5.47
C LEU A 46 0.64 6.22 5.98
N MET A 47 0.54 4.92 5.70
CA MET A 47 -0.52 4.08 6.27
C MET A 47 -0.43 4.01 7.81
N GLN A 48 0.79 3.96 8.35
CA GLN A 48 1.01 3.94 9.80
C GLN A 48 0.78 5.29 10.47
N LEU A 49 0.97 6.39 9.73
CA LEU A 49 0.54 7.70 10.20
C LEU A 49 -1.00 7.78 10.32
N LEU A 50 -1.74 7.24 9.35
CA LEU A 50 -3.20 7.17 9.43
C LEU A 50 -3.65 6.29 10.61
N GLU A 51 -3.04 5.12 10.80
CA GLU A 51 -3.33 4.27 11.95
C GLU A 51 -3.03 4.98 13.28
N TYR A 52 -1.93 5.73 13.38
CA TYR A 52 -1.63 6.52 14.57
C TYR A 52 -2.77 7.50 14.91
N VAL A 53 -3.25 8.26 13.92
CA VAL A 53 -4.36 9.22 14.09
C VAL A 53 -5.63 8.48 14.54
N LEU A 54 -5.94 7.35 13.92
CA LEU A 54 -7.09 6.52 14.28
C LEU A 54 -6.96 5.97 15.70
N TRP A 55 -5.79 5.46 16.09
CA TRP A 55 -5.54 4.97 17.44
C TRP A 55 -5.71 6.05 18.50
N LYS A 56 -5.26 7.28 18.23
CA LYS A 56 -5.42 8.42 19.13
C LYS A 56 -6.86 8.92 19.26
N ASN A 57 -7.72 8.60 18.29
CA ASN A 57 -9.10 9.08 18.27
C ASN A 57 -10.10 7.93 18.16
N GLN A 58 -10.60 7.44 19.31
CA GLN A 58 -11.56 6.33 19.39
C GLN A 58 -13.03 6.78 19.50
N ASP A 59 -13.28 8.09 19.55
CA ASP A 59 -14.59 8.68 19.89
C ASP A 59 -15.59 8.72 18.72
N CYS A 60 -15.29 8.07 17.59
CA CYS A 60 -16.10 8.10 16.36
C CYS A 60 -16.55 9.48 15.90
N ASN A 61 -15.75 10.51 16.16
CA ASN A 61 -16.02 11.86 15.70
C ASN A 61 -15.59 12.04 14.23
N TRP A 62 -15.73 13.27 13.73
CA TRP A 62 -15.38 13.62 12.35
C TRP A 62 -13.92 13.29 12.01
N ILE A 63 -12.97 13.45 12.95
CA ILE A 63 -11.55 13.15 12.72
C ILE A 63 -11.37 11.65 12.40
N ASN A 64 -11.96 10.75 13.21
CA ASN A 64 -11.88 9.31 12.94
C ASN A 64 -12.56 8.96 11.60
N LYS A 65 -13.71 9.57 11.30
CA LYS A 65 -14.41 9.38 10.02
C LYS A 65 -13.51 9.76 8.83
N TYR A 66 -12.94 10.96 8.81
CA TYR A 66 -12.09 11.40 7.71
C TYR A 66 -10.76 10.66 7.63
N ALA A 67 -10.13 10.32 8.77
CA ALA A 67 -8.93 9.49 8.80
C ALA A 67 -9.22 8.05 8.31
N SER A 68 -10.43 7.55 8.52
CA SER A 68 -10.86 6.27 7.95
C SER A 68 -11.05 6.40 6.44
N MET A 69 -11.71 7.46 5.97
CA MET A 69 -11.93 7.72 4.54
C MET A 69 -10.63 8.00 3.77
N SER A 70 -9.58 8.51 4.42
CA SER A 70 -8.29 8.74 3.77
C SER A 70 -7.49 7.45 3.50
N ILE A 71 -7.86 6.31 4.08
CA ILE A 71 -7.19 5.03 3.81
C ILE A 71 -7.22 4.67 2.32
N PRO A 72 -8.39 4.54 1.64
CA PRO A 72 -8.43 4.27 0.21
C PRO A 72 -7.75 5.37 -0.62
N VAL A 73 -7.73 6.63 -0.13
CA VAL A 73 -7.01 7.73 -0.78
C VAL A 73 -5.50 7.53 -0.75
N VAL A 74 -4.93 7.19 0.40
CA VAL A 74 -3.48 6.92 0.53
C VAL A 74 -3.08 5.73 -0.32
N LEU A 75 -3.88 4.66 -0.31
CA LEU A 75 -3.64 3.49 -1.19
C LEU A 75 -3.67 3.86 -2.67
N TYR A 76 -4.58 4.74 -3.08
CA TYR A 76 -4.58 5.28 -4.44
C TYR A 76 -3.38 6.19 -4.74
N LEU A 77 -2.96 7.03 -3.79
CA LEU A 77 -1.79 7.88 -3.98
C LEU A 77 -0.50 7.08 -4.11
N GLN A 78 -0.36 5.96 -3.40
CA GLN A 78 0.78 5.03 -3.56
C GLN A 78 0.93 4.61 -5.02
N ILE A 79 -0.18 4.25 -5.67
CA ILE A 79 -0.24 3.87 -7.08
C ILE A 79 0.27 5.01 -7.96
N ILE A 80 -0.30 6.21 -7.85
CA ILE A 80 0.12 7.34 -8.70
C ILE A 80 1.61 7.65 -8.52
N VAL A 81 2.06 7.74 -7.27
CA VAL A 81 3.44 8.11 -6.93
C VAL A 81 4.44 7.08 -7.46
N PHE A 82 4.14 5.78 -7.36
CA PHE A 82 5.04 4.73 -7.85
C PHE A 82 5.23 4.79 -9.35
N HIS A 83 4.20 5.13 -10.12
CA HIS A 83 4.38 5.29 -11.55
C HIS A 83 5.13 6.57 -11.91
N ILE A 84 4.78 7.70 -11.30
CA ILE A 84 5.52 8.95 -11.54
C ILE A 84 7.00 8.75 -11.22
N ALA A 85 7.31 8.12 -10.09
CA ALA A 85 8.67 7.78 -9.70
C ALA A 85 9.34 6.86 -10.73
N ASN A 86 8.68 5.80 -11.18
CA ASN A 86 9.23 4.91 -12.20
C ASN A 86 9.52 5.63 -13.52
N LYS A 87 8.58 6.45 -14.01
CA LYS A 87 8.74 7.21 -15.24
C LYS A 87 9.90 8.20 -15.14
N TYR A 88 9.98 8.95 -14.05
CA TYR A 88 11.04 9.94 -13.84
C TYR A 88 12.41 9.30 -13.67
N LEU A 89 12.52 8.23 -12.87
CA LEU A 89 13.79 7.63 -12.51
C LEU A 89 14.38 6.73 -13.61
N TYR A 90 13.55 6.10 -14.45
CA TYR A 90 14.05 5.13 -15.43
C TYR A 90 13.83 5.55 -16.88
N ASN A 91 13.15 6.67 -17.13
CA ASN A 91 12.79 7.17 -18.47
C ASN A 91 12.21 6.05 -19.36
N ALA A 92 11.41 5.20 -18.73
CA ALA A 92 11.27 3.80 -19.09
C ALA A 92 9.87 3.45 -19.60
N THR A 93 9.26 4.27 -20.45
CA THR A 93 7.93 3.92 -20.94
C THR A 93 7.80 4.14 -22.44
N SER A 94 7.30 3.10 -23.12
CA SER A 94 6.80 3.27 -24.48
C SER A 94 5.50 4.10 -24.42
N PRO A 95 5.25 4.99 -25.40
CA PRO A 95 4.07 5.84 -25.41
C PRO A 95 2.74 5.08 -25.25
N THR A 96 2.65 3.85 -25.78
CA THR A 96 1.47 3.01 -25.65
C THR A 96 1.19 2.60 -24.20
N TYR A 97 2.24 2.27 -23.44
CA TYR A 97 2.11 1.88 -22.03
C TYR A 97 1.73 3.08 -21.15
N ASP A 98 2.30 4.25 -21.43
CA ASP A 98 1.93 5.49 -20.75
C ASP A 98 0.44 5.81 -20.92
N ASN A 99 -0.08 5.68 -22.14
CA ASN A 99 -1.50 5.95 -22.41
C ASN A 99 -2.42 4.97 -21.68
N VAL A 100 -2.12 3.67 -21.71
CA VAL A 100 -2.89 2.65 -20.97
C VAL A 100 -2.85 2.94 -19.47
N TYR A 101 -1.68 3.28 -18.94
CA TYR A 101 -1.50 3.60 -17.54
C TYR A 101 -2.33 4.84 -17.14
N ILE A 102 -2.24 5.93 -17.91
CA ILE A 102 -3.01 7.16 -17.68
C ILE A 102 -4.52 6.85 -17.64
N ILE A 103 -5.03 6.10 -18.63
CA ILE A 103 -6.44 5.69 -18.68
C ILE A 103 -6.81 4.91 -17.42
N MET A 104 -5.97 3.96 -17.00
CA MET A 104 -6.23 3.16 -15.79
C MET A 104 -6.25 4.03 -14.52
N ASN A 105 -5.37 5.03 -14.36
CA ASN A 105 -5.48 5.93 -13.20
C ASN A 105 -6.74 6.78 -13.27
N ILE A 106 -7.15 7.26 -14.44
CA ILE A 106 -8.38 8.05 -14.56
C ILE A 106 -9.59 7.20 -14.12
N LEU A 107 -9.69 5.97 -14.62
CA LEU A 107 -10.75 5.04 -14.23
C LEU A 107 -10.70 4.73 -12.73
N PHE A 108 -9.51 4.52 -12.18
CA PHE A 108 -9.35 4.24 -10.76
C PHE A 108 -9.59 5.48 -9.88
N ALA A 109 -9.27 6.68 -10.35
CA ALA A 109 -9.61 7.95 -9.69
C ALA A 109 -11.11 8.13 -9.60
N ILE A 110 -11.82 7.91 -10.71
CA ILE A 110 -13.29 7.95 -10.76
C ILE A 110 -13.85 6.94 -9.76
N TYR A 111 -13.34 5.71 -9.76
CA TYR A 111 -13.75 4.69 -8.80
C TYR A 111 -13.53 5.12 -7.35
N VAL A 112 -12.36 5.65 -7.01
CA VAL A 112 -12.05 6.14 -5.65
C VAL A 112 -12.97 7.30 -5.26
N ILE A 113 -13.25 8.24 -6.17
CA ILE A 113 -14.19 9.34 -5.91
C ILE A 113 -15.59 8.81 -5.64
N CYS A 114 -16.11 7.91 -6.49
CA CYS A 114 -17.41 7.28 -6.28
C CYS A 114 -17.46 6.52 -4.95
N LEU A 115 -16.38 5.81 -4.61
CA LEU A 115 -16.25 5.12 -3.33
C LEU A 115 -16.28 6.10 -2.15
N LEU A 116 -15.58 7.24 -2.24
CA LEU A 116 -15.57 8.25 -1.18
C LEU A 116 -16.94 8.90 -0.99
N VAL A 117 -17.67 9.17 -2.06
CA VAL A 117 -19.06 9.66 -2.00
C VAL A 117 -19.95 8.64 -1.31
N TRP A 118 -19.86 7.36 -1.68
CA TRP A 118 -20.62 6.32 -1.01
C TRP A 118 -20.23 6.17 0.47
N LEU A 119 -18.94 6.24 0.78
CA LEU A 119 -18.38 6.17 2.14
C LEU A 119 -18.77 7.38 3.00
N SER A 120 -18.96 8.57 2.42
CA SER A 120 -19.33 9.77 3.17
C SER A 120 -20.70 9.66 3.82
N ASP A 121 -21.61 8.90 3.21
CA ASP A 121 -22.96 8.68 3.74
C ASP A 121 -22.98 7.57 4.80
N GLN A 122 -21.90 6.78 4.90
CA GLN A 122 -21.78 5.74 5.90
C GLN A 122 -21.34 6.29 7.26
N LYS A 123 -21.84 5.67 8.33
CA LYS A 123 -21.28 5.83 9.68
C LYS A 123 -19.96 5.04 9.74
N LEU A 124 -18.86 5.70 9.37
CA LEU A 124 -17.51 5.13 9.44
C LEU A 124 -16.86 5.46 10.77
N CYS A 125 -16.34 4.43 11.41
CA CYS A 125 -15.52 4.58 12.61
C CYS A 125 -14.58 3.39 12.71
N SER A 126 -13.29 3.60 12.46
CA SER A 126 -12.30 2.54 12.59
C SER A 126 -11.90 2.39 14.06
N LYS A 127 -12.08 1.19 14.60
CA LYS A 127 -11.90 0.88 16.03
C LYS A 127 -11.11 -0.41 16.23
N PRO A 128 -10.56 -0.63 17.43
CA PRO A 128 -10.05 -1.93 17.84
C PRO A 128 -11.09 -3.03 17.61
N SER A 129 -10.65 -4.13 17.04
CA SER A 129 -11.43 -5.36 16.92
C SER A 129 -11.77 -5.90 18.31
N ALA A 130 -12.97 -6.45 18.48
CA ALA A 130 -13.31 -7.17 19.71
C ALA A 130 -12.54 -8.50 19.83
N ASN A 131 -12.11 -9.06 18.71
CA ASN A 131 -11.49 -10.39 18.61
C ASN A 131 -9.97 -10.33 18.44
N SER A 132 -9.39 -9.15 18.27
CA SER A 132 -7.96 -8.98 18.07
C SER A 132 -7.49 -7.61 18.59
N CYS A 133 -6.21 -7.48 18.92
CA CYS A 133 -5.64 -6.19 19.34
C CYS A 133 -5.39 -5.24 18.14
N ARG A 134 -6.11 -5.39 17.04
CA ARG A 134 -5.87 -4.68 15.78
C ARG A 134 -6.99 -3.72 15.49
N LEU A 135 -6.68 -2.66 14.75
CA LEU A 135 -7.67 -1.69 14.29
C LEU A 135 -8.40 -2.27 13.07
N VAL A 136 -9.73 -2.30 13.11
CA VAL A 136 -10.58 -2.63 11.97
C VAL A 136 -10.76 -1.38 11.13
N TRP A 137 -10.29 -1.41 9.89
CA TRP A 137 -10.51 -0.32 8.95
C TRP A 137 -11.97 -0.31 8.51
N ALA A 138 -12.74 0.68 8.97
CA ALA A 138 -14.18 0.75 8.72
C ALA A 138 -14.57 0.76 7.24
N PRO A 139 -13.85 1.44 6.32
CA PRO A 139 -14.13 1.32 4.89
C PRO A 139 -14.00 -0.11 4.41
N PHE A 140 -13.05 -0.86 4.99
CA PHE A 140 -12.79 -2.25 4.65
C PHE A 140 -13.94 -3.15 5.05
N GLU A 141 -14.34 -3.03 6.31
CA GLU A 141 -15.47 -3.76 6.87
C GLU A 141 -16.78 -3.45 6.12
N LYS A 142 -17.07 -2.18 5.79
CA LYS A 142 -18.31 -1.79 5.13
C LYS A 142 -18.47 -2.39 3.75
N LEU A 143 -17.41 -2.37 2.96
CA LEU A 143 -17.42 -3.01 1.66
C LEU A 143 -17.51 -4.56 1.81
N LEU A 144 -16.99 -5.16 2.92
CA LEU A 144 -16.90 -6.62 3.13
C LEU A 144 -18.21 -7.19 3.68
N ASN A 145 -19.06 -6.36 4.25
CA ASN A 145 -20.24 -6.80 4.96
C ASN A 145 -21.32 -7.34 3.99
N TYR A 146 -21.42 -8.67 3.97
CA TYR A 146 -22.30 -9.49 3.14
C TYR A 146 -23.80 -9.18 3.27
N LYS A 147 -24.21 -8.48 4.34
CA LYS A 147 -25.63 -8.24 4.67
C LYS A 147 -26.39 -7.41 3.63
N TYR A 148 -25.72 -6.83 2.64
CA TYR A 148 -26.32 -6.03 1.56
C TYR A 148 -26.43 -6.76 0.21
N GLY A 149 -26.56 -8.09 0.20
CA GLY A 149 -27.22 -8.87 -0.87
C GLY A 149 -26.54 -8.93 -2.25
N SER A 150 -25.57 -8.06 -2.53
CA SER A 150 -24.92 -7.93 -3.83
C SER A 150 -23.49 -7.38 -3.67
N TYR A 151 -22.66 -7.99 -2.82
CA TYR A 151 -21.28 -7.53 -2.60
C TYR A 151 -20.27 -8.69 -2.52
N ASN A 152 -19.50 -8.81 -3.60
CA ASN A 152 -18.13 -9.34 -3.61
C ASN A 152 -17.29 -8.58 -4.66
N VAL A 153 -17.92 -8.06 -5.72
CA VAL A 153 -17.24 -7.39 -6.83
C VAL A 153 -16.52 -6.09 -6.41
N GLY A 154 -17.08 -5.25 -5.54
CA GLY A 154 -16.44 -3.99 -5.14
C GLY A 154 -15.12 -4.18 -4.38
N TRP A 155 -15.06 -5.14 -3.46
CA TRP A 155 -13.82 -5.54 -2.78
C TRP A 155 -12.85 -6.22 -3.70
N VAL A 156 -13.35 -7.18 -4.47
CA VAL A 156 -12.55 -7.90 -5.43
C VAL A 156 -11.96 -6.90 -6.43
N LEU A 157 -12.64 -5.83 -6.82
CA LEU A 157 -12.09 -4.77 -7.68
C LEU A 157 -11.12 -3.82 -6.97
N LEU A 158 -11.29 -3.50 -5.68
CA LEU A 158 -10.34 -2.66 -4.94
C LEU A 158 -9.06 -3.46 -4.61
N LEU A 159 -9.24 -4.69 -4.16
CA LEU A 159 -8.17 -5.66 -3.90
C LEU A 159 -7.50 -6.07 -5.20
N LEU A 160 -8.24 -6.40 -6.27
CA LEU A 160 -7.66 -6.67 -7.58
C LEU A 160 -7.09 -5.40 -8.18
N GLY A 161 -7.63 -4.20 -7.97
CA GLY A 161 -7.01 -2.97 -8.47
C GLY A 161 -5.67 -2.70 -7.80
N PHE A 162 -5.60 -2.92 -6.49
CA PHE A 162 -4.39 -2.80 -5.69
C PHE A 162 -3.37 -3.93 -5.98
N LEU A 163 -3.84 -5.18 -6.07
CA LEU A 163 -3.04 -6.35 -6.43
C LEU A 163 -2.58 -6.27 -7.89
N PHE A 164 -3.45 -5.88 -8.82
CA PHE A 164 -3.14 -5.66 -10.23
C PHE A 164 -2.15 -4.52 -10.35
N TYR A 165 -2.25 -3.46 -9.56
CA TYR A 165 -1.24 -2.41 -9.57
C TYR A 165 0.14 -2.91 -9.11
N ILE A 166 0.18 -3.63 -7.99
CA ILE A 166 1.43 -4.21 -7.46
C ILE A 166 1.98 -5.33 -8.37
N GLN A 167 1.11 -6.14 -8.97
CA GLN A 167 1.44 -7.31 -9.80
C GLN A 167 1.58 -7.01 -11.29
N PHE A 168 1.08 -5.88 -11.80
CA PHE A 168 1.15 -5.50 -13.22
C PHE A 168 1.89 -4.18 -13.44
N GLY A 169 1.77 -3.19 -12.54
CA GLY A 169 2.45 -1.89 -12.66
C GLY A 169 3.98 -1.99 -12.50
N ILE A 170 4.45 -2.89 -11.64
CA ILE A 170 5.88 -3.16 -11.39
C ILE A 170 6.39 -4.34 -12.25
N PRO A 171 5.69 -5.49 -12.36
CA PRO A 171 6.16 -6.67 -13.08
C PRO A 171 5.75 -6.79 -14.54
N LEU A 172 4.76 -6.06 -15.06
CA LEU A 172 4.39 -6.15 -16.50
C LEU A 172 5.06 -5.05 -17.33
N ASN A 173 5.24 -3.86 -16.75
CA ASN A 173 6.38 -3.02 -17.10
C ASN A 173 7.67 -3.80 -16.90
N GLY A 174 7.79 -4.45 -15.74
CA GLY A 174 8.88 -5.35 -15.43
C GLY A 174 9.02 -6.52 -16.40
N LEU A 175 8.03 -7.00 -17.18
CA LEU A 175 8.17 -8.18 -18.07
C LEU A 175 8.72 -7.76 -19.44
N PHE A 176 8.31 -6.58 -19.90
CA PHE A 176 8.90 -5.91 -21.07
C PHE A 176 10.22 -5.18 -20.73
N TYR A 177 10.40 -4.72 -19.49
CA TYR A 177 11.66 -4.24 -18.91
C TYR A 177 12.50 -5.36 -18.29
N LEU A 178 11.98 -6.59 -18.14
CA LEU A 178 12.68 -7.78 -17.64
C LEU A 178 13.76 -8.22 -18.62
N GLN A 179 13.65 -7.71 -19.83
CA GLN A 179 14.63 -7.92 -20.86
C GLN A 179 15.68 -6.81 -20.93
N ARG A 180 15.41 -5.61 -20.37
CA ARG A 180 16.28 -4.42 -20.52
C ARG A 180 16.78 -3.79 -19.21
N SER A 181 15.95 -3.67 -18.18
CA SER A 181 16.32 -3.25 -16.81
C SER A 181 16.81 -4.44 -15.96
N PHE A 182 16.28 -5.64 -16.19
CA PHE A 182 16.70 -6.85 -15.46
C PHE A 182 18.11 -7.35 -15.80
N SER A 183 18.69 -7.01 -16.97
CA SER A 183 20.11 -7.32 -17.20
C SER A 183 21.04 -6.40 -16.42
N VAL A 184 20.59 -5.20 -16.03
CA VAL A 184 21.41 -4.19 -15.34
C VAL A 184 21.16 -4.19 -13.82
N HIS A 185 19.98 -4.58 -13.34
CA HIS A 185 19.59 -4.38 -11.93
C HIS A 185 19.21 -5.66 -11.15
N LYS A 186 18.95 -6.81 -11.80
CA LYS A 186 18.63 -8.06 -11.07
C LYS A 186 19.81 -8.60 -10.27
N HIS A 187 21.04 -8.26 -10.65
CA HIS A 187 22.22 -8.73 -9.95
C HIS A 187 22.45 -8.06 -8.60
N ASN A 188 21.87 -6.88 -8.35
CA ASN A 188 22.29 -6.13 -7.18
C ASN A 188 21.39 -6.39 -5.95
N TYR A 189 20.05 -6.49 -6.09
CA TYR A 189 19.13 -6.53 -4.93
C TYR A 189 17.84 -7.40 -5.15
N PRO A 190 17.96 -8.72 -5.33
CA PRO A 190 16.82 -9.59 -5.61
C PRO A 190 15.83 -9.69 -4.45
N ILE A 191 16.28 -9.70 -3.19
CA ILE A 191 15.38 -9.89 -2.04
C ILE A 191 14.49 -8.68 -1.87
N ARG A 192 15.04 -7.46 -1.92
CA ARG A 192 14.28 -6.20 -1.85
C ARG A 192 13.07 -6.18 -2.78
N ASN A 193 13.25 -6.60 -4.03
CA ASN A 193 12.20 -6.53 -5.03
C ASN A 193 11.12 -7.60 -4.80
N ILE A 194 11.49 -8.79 -4.34
CA ILE A 194 10.56 -9.91 -4.11
C ILE A 194 9.83 -9.78 -2.76
N PHE A 195 10.41 -9.06 -1.80
CA PHE A 195 9.93 -9.00 -0.42
C PHE A 195 8.47 -8.52 -0.25
N PRO A 196 8.02 -7.44 -0.91
CA PRO A 196 6.61 -7.03 -0.85
C PRO A 196 5.65 -8.11 -1.37
N TYR A 197 6.04 -8.83 -2.43
CA TYR A 197 5.24 -9.91 -3.02
C TYR A 197 5.10 -11.10 -2.07
N ILE A 198 6.21 -11.55 -1.48
CA ILE A 198 6.17 -12.64 -0.48
C ILE A 198 5.25 -12.27 0.66
N THR A 199 5.33 -11.03 1.15
CA THR A 199 4.51 -10.57 2.27
C THR A 199 3.01 -10.57 1.92
N ILE A 200 2.65 -10.09 0.73
CA ILE A 200 1.27 -10.10 0.24
C ILE A 200 0.76 -11.53 0.04
N ILE A 201 1.55 -12.41 -0.58
CA ILE A 201 1.19 -13.81 -0.79
C ILE A 201 0.98 -14.52 0.55
N ALA A 202 1.87 -14.30 1.52
CA ALA A 202 1.72 -14.85 2.86
C ALA A 202 0.43 -14.36 3.55
N ALA A 203 0.11 -13.06 3.42
CA ALA A 203 -1.13 -12.49 3.93
C ALA A 203 -2.38 -13.09 3.27
N LEU A 204 -2.35 -13.30 1.95
CA LEU A 204 -3.43 -13.94 1.20
C LEU A 204 -3.63 -15.40 1.63
N VAL A 205 -2.55 -16.19 1.67
CA VAL A 205 -2.60 -17.60 2.12
C VAL A 205 -3.15 -17.69 3.54
N TYR A 206 -2.67 -16.84 4.46
CA TYR A 206 -3.18 -16.81 5.83
C TYR A 206 -4.67 -16.46 5.90
N THR A 207 -5.13 -15.53 5.06
CA THR A 207 -6.55 -15.16 4.96
C THR A 207 -7.41 -16.34 4.48
N ILE A 208 -6.95 -17.08 3.46
CA ILE A 208 -7.62 -18.26 2.93
C ILE A 208 -7.73 -19.36 4.00
N VAL A 209 -6.63 -19.64 4.71
CA VAL A 209 -6.57 -20.67 5.77
C VAL A 209 -7.47 -20.32 6.97
N THR A 210 -7.81 -19.05 7.17
CA THR A 210 -8.65 -18.57 8.28
C THR A 210 -10.09 -18.22 7.86
N ASP A 211 -10.58 -18.82 6.77
CA ASP A 211 -11.93 -18.63 6.21
C ASP A 211 -12.29 -17.16 5.90
N GLY A 212 -11.31 -16.29 5.65
CA GLY A 212 -11.54 -14.87 5.35
C GLY A 212 -12.07 -14.02 6.53
N LYS A 213 -12.44 -14.63 7.67
CA LYS A 213 -13.02 -13.94 8.84
C LYS A 213 -12.11 -12.87 9.43
N ARG A 214 -10.80 -12.93 9.12
CA ARG A 214 -9.75 -12.02 9.62
C ARG A 214 -9.05 -11.27 8.50
N MET A 215 -9.70 -11.05 7.36
CA MET A 215 -9.08 -10.40 6.20
C MET A 215 -8.60 -8.98 6.54
N SER A 216 -9.46 -8.11 7.07
CA SER A 216 -9.11 -6.73 7.46
C SER A 216 -7.90 -6.70 8.42
N ASP A 217 -7.95 -7.55 9.46
CA ASP A 217 -6.88 -7.71 10.44
C ASP A 217 -5.56 -8.15 9.81
N THR A 218 -5.62 -9.06 8.84
CA THR A 218 -4.44 -9.61 8.15
C THR A 218 -3.78 -8.54 7.29
N PHE A 219 -4.56 -7.81 6.49
CA PHE A 219 -4.02 -6.76 5.62
C PHE A 219 -3.47 -5.57 6.41
N GLY A 220 -4.14 -5.12 7.47
CA GLY A 220 -3.58 -4.08 8.36
C GLY A 220 -2.22 -4.49 8.94
N SER A 221 -2.08 -5.77 9.34
CA SER A 221 -0.80 -6.29 9.83
C SER A 221 0.27 -6.44 8.77
N MET A 222 -0.10 -6.83 7.56
CA MET A 222 0.79 -6.88 6.40
C MET A 222 1.38 -5.48 6.15
N TRP A 223 0.55 -4.45 6.16
CA TRP A 223 0.99 -3.06 5.97
C TRP A 223 1.93 -2.56 7.06
N CYS A 224 1.60 -2.83 8.32
CA CYS A 224 2.49 -2.50 9.43
C CYS A 224 3.83 -3.23 9.33
N PHE A 225 3.81 -4.52 8.97
CA PHE A 225 5.03 -5.29 8.77
C PHE A 225 5.88 -4.70 7.63
N LEU A 226 5.28 -4.39 6.48
CA LEU A 226 5.97 -3.76 5.35
C LEU A 226 6.57 -2.41 5.73
N CYS A 227 5.85 -1.58 6.50
CA CYS A 227 6.33 -0.27 6.95
C CYS A 227 7.66 -0.34 7.68
N VAL A 228 7.82 -1.32 8.58
CA VAL A 228 9.06 -1.49 9.36
C VAL A 228 10.12 -2.22 8.54
N SER A 229 9.74 -3.31 7.87
CA SER A 229 10.71 -4.24 7.29
C SER A 229 11.21 -3.86 5.90
N TYR A 230 10.37 -3.27 5.04
CA TYR A 230 10.75 -2.99 3.66
C TYR A 230 11.90 -1.98 3.56
N GLY A 231 11.87 -0.93 4.39
CA GLY A 231 12.95 0.05 4.47
C GLY A 231 14.27 -0.59 4.91
N ILE A 232 14.23 -1.41 5.97
CA ILE A 232 15.41 -2.11 6.50
C ILE A 232 15.98 -3.07 5.45
N VAL A 233 15.14 -3.93 4.86
CA VAL A 233 15.54 -4.85 3.79
C VAL A 233 16.15 -4.08 2.62
N SER A 234 15.59 -2.91 2.29
CA SER A 234 16.09 -2.08 1.20
C SER A 234 17.46 -1.46 1.47
N ILE A 235 17.74 -1.10 2.73
CA ILE A 235 19.04 -0.56 3.18
C ILE A 235 20.12 -1.64 3.22
N MET A 236 19.74 -2.87 3.58
CA MET A 236 20.68 -3.98 3.66
C MET A 236 21.21 -4.40 2.29
N HIS A 237 20.65 -3.89 1.20
CA HIS A 237 21.17 -4.15 -0.15
C HIS A 237 21.20 -5.66 -0.46
N ILE A 238 20.16 -6.39 -0.05
CA ILE A 238 19.98 -7.84 -0.29
C ILE A 238 18.88 -8.09 -1.32
#